data_AF-A0A9E8MW81-F1
#
_entry.id   AF-A0A9E8MW81-F1
#
_cell.length_a   1.000
_cell.length_b   1.000
_cell.length_c   1.000
_cell.angle_alpha   90.00
_cell.angle_beta   90.00
_cell.angle_gamma   90.00
#
_symmetry.space_group_name_H-M   'P 1'
#
loop_
_entity.id
_entity.type
_entity.pdbx_description
1 polymer ?
#
loop_
_entity_poly.entity_id
_entity_poly.type
_entity_poly.pdbx_seq_one_letter_code
_entity_poly.pdbx_strand_id
1 'polypeptide(L)'
;MVKNVLSPKISNLKNPLEKAKAIYNFVQNNYTWNETYDIYNDVSIKNLIKSKSGNVSEINFLLYNLLNEHDIEVTPILASTRNNGFPTKIYPVISDFNYVLIQASIDGKDYQLDATDPYLTFGQVPFRALNQYGRLLDFEDGSYWVDIKPTAKSSKIYRIELNLDNEGLFSGHLDYQTSGYHSISKKSSYFTNPLEYKKNYEASLIGVHIERHDVIIENKSTSQFLDKIDFDLETELIQDEYYINPFLSTFFDNNPLKLQTRSYPIDFGYPRHLFLFI
;
A
#
# COMPACT_ATOMS: atom_id res chain seq x y z
N MET A 1 -7.92 -3.01 -27.88
CA MET A 1 -6.85 -2.18 -28.48
C MET A 1 -5.47 -2.51 -27.90
N VAL A 2 -5.35 -3.58 -27.08
CA VAL A 2 -4.16 -3.87 -26.28
C VAL A 2 -3.52 -5.22 -26.67
N LYS A 3 -3.85 -5.73 -27.88
CA LYS A 3 -3.33 -7.00 -28.39
C LYS A 3 -1.80 -7.04 -28.35
N ASN A 4 -1.25 -8.12 -27.79
CA ASN A 4 0.18 -8.43 -27.67
C ASN A 4 0.98 -7.58 -26.66
N VAL A 5 0.34 -6.87 -25.74
CA VAL A 5 1.07 -6.18 -24.65
C VAL A 5 1.54 -7.17 -23.57
N LEU A 6 0.75 -8.23 -23.33
CA LEU A 6 1.08 -9.26 -22.35
C LEU A 6 1.87 -10.42 -22.97
N SER A 7 2.81 -10.97 -22.21
CA SER A 7 3.54 -12.19 -22.61
C SER A 7 2.61 -13.41 -22.66
N PRO A 8 2.90 -14.42 -23.51
CA PRO A 8 2.14 -15.68 -23.52
C PRO A 8 2.09 -16.38 -22.15
N LYS A 9 3.14 -16.21 -21.33
CA LYS A 9 3.20 -16.75 -19.96
C LYS A 9 2.07 -16.21 -19.08
N ILE A 10 1.72 -14.92 -19.20
CA ILE A 10 0.63 -14.31 -18.44
C ILE A 10 -0.71 -14.65 -19.09
N SER A 11 -0.82 -14.50 -20.42
CA SER A 11 -2.07 -14.70 -21.14
C SER A 11 -2.62 -16.13 -21.02
N ASN A 12 -1.74 -17.14 -20.94
CA ASN A 12 -2.11 -18.55 -20.91
C ASN A 12 -2.36 -19.10 -19.49
N LEU A 13 -2.30 -18.26 -18.45
CA LEU A 13 -2.66 -18.70 -17.09
C LEU A 13 -4.11 -19.18 -17.07
N LYS A 14 -4.36 -20.33 -16.45
CA LYS A 14 -5.70 -20.95 -16.42
C LYS A 14 -6.55 -20.44 -15.25
N ASN A 15 -5.93 -20.25 -14.08
CA ASN A 15 -6.64 -19.76 -12.91
C ASN A 15 -6.96 -18.25 -13.09
N PRO A 16 -8.25 -17.84 -13.03
CA PRO A 16 -8.64 -16.45 -13.26
C PRO A 16 -7.99 -15.47 -12.27
N LEU A 17 -7.91 -15.82 -10.99
CA LEU A 17 -7.32 -14.97 -9.96
C LEU A 17 -5.81 -14.81 -10.15
N GLU A 18 -5.09 -15.89 -10.45
CA GLU A 18 -3.65 -15.83 -10.74
C GLU A 18 -3.38 -14.99 -12.00
N LYS A 19 -4.21 -15.14 -13.03
CA LYS A 19 -4.14 -14.33 -14.25
C LYS A 19 -4.37 -12.85 -13.93
N ALA A 20 -5.42 -12.52 -13.18
CA ALA A 20 -5.72 -11.14 -12.79
C ALA A 20 -4.56 -10.49 -12.01
N LYS A 21 -3.99 -11.21 -11.04
CA LYS A 21 -2.81 -10.76 -10.28
C LYS A 21 -1.59 -10.56 -11.17
N ALA A 22 -1.35 -11.45 -12.12
CA ALA A 22 -0.23 -11.34 -13.06
C ALA A 22 -0.39 -10.14 -14.01
N ILE A 23 -1.59 -9.89 -14.51
CA ILE A 23 -1.92 -8.71 -15.33
C ILE A 23 -1.76 -7.43 -14.51
N TYR A 24 -2.30 -7.40 -13.29
CA TYR A 24 -2.16 -6.28 -12.37
C TYR A 24 -0.69 -5.93 -12.09
N ASN A 25 0.10 -6.93 -11.71
CA ASN A 25 1.54 -6.77 -11.48
C ASN A 25 2.27 -6.34 -12.75
N PHE A 26 1.86 -6.82 -13.93
CA PHE A 26 2.43 -6.36 -15.19
C PHE A 26 2.20 -4.86 -15.38
N VAL A 27 0.97 -4.36 -15.15
CA VAL A 27 0.67 -2.93 -15.31
C VAL A 27 1.50 -2.10 -14.31
N GLN A 28 1.49 -2.45 -13.03
CA GLN A 28 2.26 -1.74 -11.98
C GLN A 28 3.76 -1.67 -12.28
N ASN A 29 4.34 -2.72 -12.87
CA ASN A 29 5.78 -2.79 -13.13
C ASN A 29 6.21 -2.09 -14.42
N ASN A 30 5.27 -1.84 -15.35
CA ASN A 30 5.59 -1.31 -16.68
C ASN A 30 5.10 0.12 -16.91
N TYR A 31 4.25 0.65 -16.03
CA TYR A 31 3.61 1.94 -16.19
C TYR A 31 3.68 2.76 -14.90
N THR A 32 4.06 4.03 -15.03
CA THR A 32 4.25 4.92 -13.89
C THR A 32 3.18 6.01 -13.89
N TRP A 33 2.56 6.24 -12.73
CA TRP A 33 1.64 7.34 -12.57
C TRP A 33 2.38 8.69 -12.57
N ASN A 34 1.88 9.64 -13.36
CA ASN A 34 2.43 10.99 -13.50
C ASN A 34 1.86 12.00 -12.50
N GLU A 35 1.29 11.52 -11.39
CA GLU A 35 0.68 12.34 -10.33
C GLU A 35 -0.59 13.11 -10.73
N THR A 36 -1.12 12.88 -11.94
CA THR A 36 -2.34 13.54 -12.44
C THR A 36 -3.58 12.67 -12.24
N TYR A 37 -4.66 13.31 -11.77
CA TYR A 37 -5.95 12.72 -11.39
C TYR A 37 -7.04 12.79 -12.48
N ASP A 38 -6.65 13.20 -13.68
CA ASP A 38 -7.58 13.56 -14.74
C ASP A 38 -8.48 12.39 -15.19
N ILE A 39 -9.79 12.56 -15.00
CA ILE A 39 -10.84 11.62 -15.42
C ILE A 39 -11.76 12.19 -16.51
N TYR A 40 -11.52 13.43 -16.95
CA TYR A 40 -12.44 14.17 -17.82
C TYR A 40 -11.93 14.33 -19.25
N ASN A 41 -10.61 14.32 -19.44
CA ASN A 41 -10.03 14.41 -20.76
C ASN A 41 -9.97 13.04 -21.46
N ASP A 42 -9.81 13.09 -22.79
CA ASP A 42 -9.66 11.90 -23.61
C ASP A 42 -8.49 11.02 -23.14
N VAL A 43 -8.83 9.83 -22.64
CA VAL A 43 -7.87 8.84 -22.15
C VAL A 43 -7.13 8.21 -23.34
N SER A 44 -5.82 8.46 -23.45
CA SER A 44 -5.01 7.93 -24.56
C SER A 44 -4.14 6.76 -24.13
N ILE A 45 -4.74 5.56 -24.08
CA ILE A 45 -4.02 4.31 -23.79
C ILE A 45 -2.87 4.07 -24.77
N LYS A 46 -3.02 4.51 -26.03
CA LYS A 46 -1.96 4.45 -27.03
C LYS A 46 -0.73 5.29 -26.63
N ASN A 47 -0.94 6.47 -26.05
CA ASN A 47 0.15 7.29 -25.56
C ASN A 47 0.78 6.66 -24.33
N LEU A 48 -0.02 6.19 -23.37
CA LEU A 48 0.48 5.46 -22.20
C LEU A 48 1.37 4.26 -22.59
N ILE A 49 0.97 3.45 -23.58
CA ILE A 49 1.76 2.31 -24.07
C ILE A 49 3.14 2.75 -24.58
N LYS A 50 3.23 3.93 -25.21
CA LYS A 50 4.48 4.48 -25.75
C LYS A 50 5.33 5.18 -24.69
N SER A 51 4.73 6.03 -23.86
CA SER A 51 5.43 6.84 -22.85
C SER A 51 5.78 6.06 -21.59
N LYS A 52 5.05 4.98 -21.31
CA LYS A 52 5.09 4.24 -20.04
C LYS A 52 4.77 5.10 -18.81
N SER A 53 4.20 6.28 -19.01
CA SER A 53 3.80 7.22 -17.96
C SER A 53 2.49 7.90 -18.32
N GLY A 54 1.57 7.99 -17.38
CA GLY A 54 0.23 8.56 -17.62
C GLY A 54 -0.57 8.82 -16.35
N ASN A 55 -1.77 9.33 -16.53
CA ASN A 55 -2.67 9.69 -15.43
C ASN A 55 -3.39 8.46 -14.83
N VAL A 56 -4.15 8.67 -13.75
CA VAL A 56 -4.91 7.60 -13.07
C VAL A 56 -5.84 6.86 -14.04
N SER A 57 -6.55 7.60 -14.88
CA SER A 57 -7.50 7.02 -15.83
C SER A 57 -6.83 6.16 -16.87
N GLU A 58 -5.76 6.63 -17.49
CA GLU A 58 -5.02 5.89 -18.50
C GLU A 58 -4.49 4.55 -17.95
N ILE A 59 -3.93 4.57 -16.74
CA ILE A 59 -3.37 3.37 -16.10
C ILE A 59 -4.47 2.38 -15.73
N ASN A 60 -5.52 2.84 -15.05
CA ASN A 60 -6.59 1.96 -14.60
C ASN A 60 -7.47 1.48 -15.76
N PHE A 61 -7.65 2.26 -16.83
CA PHE A 61 -8.32 1.79 -18.05
C PHE A 61 -7.45 0.88 -18.92
N LEU A 62 -6.12 1.00 -18.88
CA LEU A 62 -5.24 -0.03 -19.44
C LEU A 62 -5.44 -1.37 -18.71
N LEU A 63 -5.45 -1.33 -17.37
CA LEU A 63 -5.71 -2.53 -16.57
C LEU A 63 -7.11 -3.11 -16.85
N TYR A 64 -8.15 -2.27 -16.89
CA TYR A 64 -9.51 -2.64 -17.28
C TYR A 64 -9.51 -3.42 -18.59
N ASN A 65 -8.91 -2.85 -19.64
CA ASN A 65 -8.92 -3.46 -20.96
C ASN A 65 -8.15 -4.78 -21.00
N LEU A 66 -7.03 -4.88 -20.28
CA LEU A 66 -6.25 -6.11 -20.23
C LEU A 66 -6.98 -7.23 -19.48
N LEU A 67 -7.71 -6.91 -18.41
CA LEU A 67 -8.51 -7.90 -17.69
C LEU A 67 -9.72 -8.34 -18.55
N ASN A 68 -10.41 -7.39 -19.16
CA ASN A 68 -11.58 -7.64 -20.00
C ASN A 68 -11.22 -8.41 -21.29
N GLU A 69 -10.07 -8.14 -21.93
CA GLU A 69 -9.56 -8.92 -23.08
C GLU A 69 -9.22 -10.38 -22.69
N HIS A 70 -9.17 -10.70 -21.39
CA HIS A 70 -8.84 -12.03 -20.85
C HIS A 70 -9.98 -12.67 -20.05
N ASP A 71 -11.21 -12.30 -20.39
CA ASP A 71 -12.47 -12.85 -19.88
C ASP A 71 -12.66 -12.67 -18.35
N ILE A 72 -12.08 -11.61 -17.79
CA ILE A 72 -12.35 -11.19 -16.41
C ILE A 72 -13.32 -10.02 -16.48
N GLU A 73 -14.47 -10.17 -15.83
CA GLU A 73 -15.47 -9.12 -15.72
C GLU A 73 -14.91 -7.96 -14.90
N VAL A 74 -14.96 -6.76 -15.46
CA VAL A 74 -14.44 -5.55 -14.81
C VAL A 74 -15.41 -4.40 -15.01
N THR A 75 -15.64 -3.63 -13.94
CA THR A 75 -16.53 -2.47 -13.95
C THR A 75 -15.84 -1.23 -13.39
N PRO A 76 -15.91 -0.05 -14.03
CA PRO A 76 -15.30 1.17 -13.52
C PRO A 76 -16.03 1.69 -12.27
N ILE A 77 -15.28 2.31 -11.36
CA ILE A 77 -15.82 3.02 -10.20
C ILE A 77 -15.30 4.46 -10.22
N LEU A 78 -16.19 5.43 -10.38
CA LEU A 78 -15.87 6.84 -10.15
C LEU A 78 -15.73 7.09 -8.65
N ALA A 79 -14.62 7.70 -8.26
CA ALA A 79 -14.33 8.01 -6.87
C ALA A 79 -13.87 9.47 -6.72
N SER A 80 -14.04 9.99 -5.51
CA SER A 80 -13.44 11.25 -5.11
C SER A 80 -12.28 10.94 -4.19
N THR A 81 -11.12 11.54 -4.40
CA THR A 81 -9.99 11.38 -3.48
C THR A 81 -10.28 12.05 -2.14
N ARG A 82 -9.56 11.63 -1.10
CA ARG A 82 -9.68 12.22 0.26
C ARG A 82 -9.50 13.74 0.27
N ASN A 83 -8.64 14.26 -0.62
CA ASN A 83 -8.37 15.70 -0.72
C ASN A 83 -9.44 16.48 -1.50
N ASN A 84 -10.33 15.77 -2.22
CA ASN A 84 -11.39 16.37 -3.02
C ASN A 84 -12.74 16.42 -2.28
N GLY A 85 -12.85 15.77 -1.12
CA GLY A 85 -14.07 15.72 -0.33
C GLY A 85 -15.03 14.63 -0.76
N PHE A 86 -16.27 14.67 -0.26
CA PHE A 86 -17.26 13.61 -0.51
C PHE A 86 -18.22 13.99 -1.64
N PRO A 87 -18.48 13.09 -2.60
CA PRO A 87 -19.55 13.29 -3.56
C PRO A 87 -20.90 13.13 -2.85
N THR A 88 -21.89 13.95 -3.24
CA THR A 88 -23.22 13.85 -2.66
C THR A 88 -23.96 12.61 -3.18
N LYS A 89 -24.61 11.87 -2.26
CA LYS A 89 -25.43 10.71 -2.64
C LYS A 89 -26.81 11.10 -3.18
N ILE A 90 -27.26 12.33 -2.92
CA ILE A 90 -28.62 12.79 -3.26
C ILE A 90 -28.69 13.17 -4.75
N TYR A 91 -27.74 13.98 -5.22
CA TYR A 91 -27.65 14.44 -6.61
C TYR A 91 -26.19 14.42 -7.09
N PRO A 92 -25.61 13.24 -7.34
CA PRO A 92 -24.22 13.14 -7.75
C PRO A 92 -24.02 13.80 -9.11
N VAL A 93 -23.12 14.77 -9.16
CA VAL A 93 -22.66 15.40 -10.40
C VAL A 93 -21.30 14.86 -10.76
N ILE A 94 -21.00 14.74 -12.07
CA ILE A 94 -19.75 14.14 -12.52
C ILE A 94 -18.53 14.91 -11.99
N SER A 95 -18.66 16.23 -11.82
CA SER A 95 -17.64 17.15 -11.28
C SER A 95 -17.21 16.84 -9.85
N ASP A 96 -17.98 16.04 -9.09
CA ASP A 96 -17.63 15.65 -7.72
C ASP A 96 -16.57 14.54 -7.67
N PHE A 97 -16.30 13.88 -8.81
CA PHE A 97 -15.33 12.80 -8.91
C PHE A 97 -14.01 13.32 -9.47
N ASN A 98 -12.89 12.75 -9.06
CA ASN A 98 -11.58 13.09 -9.63
C ASN A 98 -10.66 11.87 -9.66
N TYR A 99 -11.25 10.68 -9.62
CA TYR A 99 -10.52 9.44 -9.53
C TYR A 99 -11.32 8.33 -10.17
N VAL A 100 -10.62 7.33 -10.70
CA VAL A 100 -11.25 6.10 -11.18
C VAL A 100 -10.51 4.90 -10.60
N LEU A 101 -11.29 4.02 -9.99
CA LEU A 101 -10.89 2.66 -9.64
C LEU A 101 -11.56 1.70 -10.62
N ILE A 102 -11.16 0.43 -10.60
CA ILE A 102 -11.91 -0.62 -11.27
C ILE A 102 -12.26 -1.71 -10.27
N GLN A 103 -13.35 -2.42 -10.51
CA GLN A 103 -13.73 -3.60 -9.77
C GLN A 103 -13.66 -4.80 -10.70
N ALA A 104 -12.90 -5.83 -10.32
CA ALA A 104 -12.86 -7.10 -11.03
C ALA A 104 -13.68 -8.16 -10.27
N SER A 105 -14.62 -8.80 -10.96
CA SER A 105 -15.45 -9.88 -10.42
C SER A 105 -14.82 -11.21 -10.81
N ILE A 106 -14.31 -11.97 -9.83
CA ILE A 106 -13.57 -13.22 -10.07
C ILE A 106 -14.11 -14.30 -9.13
N ASP A 107 -14.60 -15.39 -9.70
CA ASP A 107 -15.15 -16.55 -8.95
C ASP A 107 -16.18 -16.15 -7.89
N GLY A 108 -17.06 -15.19 -8.22
CA GLY A 108 -18.11 -14.67 -7.33
C GLY A 108 -17.61 -13.72 -6.23
N LYS A 109 -16.38 -13.22 -6.34
CA LYS A 109 -15.81 -12.23 -5.41
C LYS A 109 -15.32 -10.99 -6.15
N ASP A 110 -15.67 -9.84 -5.56
CA ASP A 110 -15.27 -8.54 -6.08
C ASP A 110 -13.93 -8.08 -5.51
N TYR A 111 -13.10 -7.53 -6.38
CA TYR A 111 -11.80 -6.94 -6.05
C TYR A 111 -11.72 -5.53 -6.60
N GLN A 112 -11.63 -4.52 -5.73
CA GLN A 112 -11.32 -3.15 -6.15
C GLN A 112 -9.81 -3.02 -6.40
N LEU A 113 -9.45 -2.53 -7.58
CA LEU A 113 -8.08 -2.47 -8.07
C LEU A 113 -7.70 -1.06 -8.48
N ASP A 114 -6.42 -0.76 -8.27
CA ASP A 114 -5.75 0.45 -8.68
C ASP A 114 -4.28 0.11 -8.97
N ALA A 115 -3.82 0.35 -10.20
CA ALA A 115 -2.44 0.03 -10.62
C ALA A 115 -1.48 1.24 -10.63
N THR A 116 -1.88 2.37 -10.07
CA THR A 116 -1.11 3.63 -10.12
C THR A 116 0.01 3.69 -9.06
N ASP A 117 -0.07 2.89 -8.00
CA ASP A 117 1.00 2.75 -6.99
C ASP A 117 1.63 1.35 -7.12
N PRO A 118 2.95 1.25 -7.42
CA PRO A 118 3.61 -0.03 -7.68
C PRO A 118 3.78 -0.90 -6.42
N TYR A 119 3.51 -0.35 -5.23
CA TYR A 119 3.63 -1.04 -3.96
C TYR A 119 2.28 -1.48 -3.38
N LEU A 120 1.16 -1.26 -4.08
CA LEU A 120 -0.12 -1.81 -3.67
C LEU A 120 -0.17 -3.31 -3.93
N THR A 121 -0.79 -4.03 -2.99
CA THR A 121 -1.15 -5.43 -3.19
C THR A 121 -2.46 -5.54 -3.96
N PHE A 122 -2.61 -6.58 -4.77
CA PHE A 122 -3.85 -6.87 -5.48
C PHE A 122 -5.08 -6.83 -4.54
N GLY A 123 -6.11 -6.06 -4.90
CA GLY A 123 -7.31 -5.86 -4.09
C GLY A 123 -7.16 -4.79 -2.99
N GLN A 124 -6.07 -4.03 -2.98
CA GLN A 124 -5.85 -2.88 -2.11
C GLN A 124 -5.93 -1.59 -2.93
N VAL A 125 -6.72 -0.62 -2.45
CA VAL A 125 -6.81 0.72 -3.04
C VAL A 125 -5.80 1.66 -2.37
N PRO A 126 -5.29 2.73 -3.03
CA PRO A 126 -4.34 3.64 -2.40
C PRO A 126 -5.00 4.47 -1.30
N PHE A 127 -4.21 4.94 -0.34
CA PHE A 127 -4.69 5.80 0.75
C PHE A 127 -5.48 7.01 0.24
N ARG A 128 -5.04 7.63 -0.85
CA ARG A 128 -5.74 8.78 -1.47
C ARG A 128 -7.15 8.46 -1.95
N ALA A 129 -7.45 7.21 -2.28
CA ALA A 129 -8.76 6.75 -2.76
C ALA A 129 -9.64 6.16 -1.65
N LEU A 130 -9.12 5.98 -0.43
CA LEU A 130 -9.90 5.55 0.73
C LEU A 130 -10.84 6.66 1.21
N ASN A 131 -11.92 6.90 0.47
CA ASN A 131 -12.85 8.00 0.71
C ASN A 131 -14.29 7.51 0.85
N GLN A 132 -14.46 6.43 1.62
CA GLN A 132 -15.72 5.77 2.01
C GLN A 132 -16.49 5.07 0.90
N TYR A 133 -16.76 5.73 -0.23
CA TYR A 133 -17.60 5.16 -1.29
C TYR A 133 -17.31 5.76 -2.66
N GLY A 134 -17.68 5.03 -3.71
CA GLY A 134 -17.61 5.44 -5.11
C GLY A 134 -18.86 5.04 -5.88
N ARG A 135 -19.01 5.57 -7.09
CA ARG A 135 -20.12 5.26 -8.00
C ARG A 135 -19.64 4.24 -9.02
N LEU A 136 -20.08 3.00 -8.87
CA LEU A 136 -19.83 1.93 -9.82
C LEU A 136 -20.72 2.13 -11.05
N LEU A 137 -20.13 2.06 -12.24
CA LEU A 137 -20.78 2.28 -13.53
C LEU A 137 -21.02 0.96 -14.25
N ASP A 138 -22.18 0.35 -14.00
CA ASP A 138 -22.64 -0.83 -14.70
C ASP A 138 -23.33 -0.42 -16.02
N PHE A 139 -22.82 -0.90 -17.14
CA PHE A 139 -23.37 -0.51 -18.44
C PHE A 139 -24.66 -1.25 -18.78
N GLU A 140 -25.01 -2.31 -18.05
CA GLU A 140 -26.24 -3.09 -18.24
C GLU A 140 -27.32 -2.65 -17.23
N ASP A 141 -27.00 -2.63 -15.94
CA ASP A 141 -27.96 -2.36 -14.84
C ASP A 141 -27.94 -0.91 -14.32
N GLY A 142 -27.12 -0.04 -14.89
CA GLY A 142 -27.02 1.37 -14.52
C GLY A 142 -25.90 1.67 -13.52
N SER A 143 -26.10 2.55 -12.54
CA SER A 143 -25.00 2.87 -11.62
C SER A 143 -25.44 2.95 -10.17
N TYR A 144 -24.62 2.41 -9.29
CA TYR A 144 -24.92 2.32 -7.86
C TYR A 144 -23.70 2.63 -7.00
N TRP A 145 -23.95 2.92 -5.73
CA TRP A 145 -22.90 3.25 -4.77
C TRP A 145 -22.27 1.97 -4.23
N VAL A 146 -20.94 1.95 -4.19
CA VAL A 146 -20.15 0.87 -3.58
C VAL A 146 -19.22 1.44 -2.51
N ASP A 147 -19.00 0.69 -1.43
CA ASP A 147 -18.07 1.09 -0.38
C ASP A 147 -16.63 0.97 -0.87
N ILE A 148 -15.81 1.99 -0.62
CA ILE A 148 -14.36 1.95 -0.78
C ILE A 148 -13.76 1.90 0.61
N LYS A 149 -13.39 0.69 1.04
CA LYS A 149 -12.87 0.42 2.39
C LYS A 149 -11.61 -0.42 2.35
N PRO A 150 -10.74 -0.31 3.37
CA PRO A 150 -9.59 -1.19 3.52
C PRO A 150 -10.02 -2.66 3.52
N THR A 151 -9.42 -3.47 2.66
CA THR A 151 -9.67 -4.91 2.56
C THR A 151 -8.76 -5.73 3.49
N ALA A 152 -7.58 -5.20 3.82
CA ALA A 152 -6.59 -5.85 4.67
C ALA A 152 -6.32 -5.05 5.95
N LYS A 153 -6.03 -5.76 7.05
CA LYS A 153 -5.51 -5.15 8.28
C LYS A 153 -4.15 -4.54 8.00
N SER A 154 -3.89 -3.36 8.56
CA SER A 154 -2.57 -2.74 8.54
C SER A 154 -1.94 -2.86 9.91
N SER A 155 -0.80 -3.55 9.98
CA SER A 155 -0.12 -3.82 11.24
C SER A 155 1.35 -3.45 11.21
N LYS A 156 1.86 -3.09 12.38
CA LYS A 156 3.27 -3.09 12.74
C LYS A 156 3.45 -4.10 13.88
N ILE A 157 4.34 -5.06 13.71
CA ILE A 157 4.60 -6.10 14.71
C ILE A 157 6.09 -6.09 14.98
N TYR A 158 6.46 -5.80 16.22
CA TYR A 158 7.82 -5.87 16.73
C TYR A 158 7.93 -7.11 17.61
N ARG A 159 8.88 -7.98 17.31
CA ARG A 159 9.27 -9.10 18.18
C ARG A 159 10.74 -8.93 18.52
N ILE A 160 11.02 -8.61 19.77
CA ILE A 160 12.37 -8.36 20.27
C ILE A 160 12.72 -9.51 21.19
N GLU A 161 13.88 -10.11 20.97
CA GLU A 161 14.51 -11.05 21.90
C GLU A 161 15.79 -10.38 22.40
N LEU A 162 15.99 -10.31 23.70
CA LEU A 162 17.19 -9.74 24.33
C LEU A 162 17.92 -10.81 25.12
N ASN A 163 19.25 -10.85 24.98
CA ASN A 163 20.13 -11.72 25.73
C ASN A 163 21.18 -10.87 26.45
N LEU A 164 21.30 -11.07 27.75
CA LEU A 164 22.38 -10.51 28.57
C LEU A 164 23.48 -11.56 28.69
N ASP A 165 24.71 -11.21 28.31
CA ASP A 165 25.86 -12.08 28.53
C ASP A 165 26.48 -11.90 29.93
N ASN A 166 27.49 -12.72 30.24
CA ASN A 166 28.18 -12.69 31.53
C ASN A 166 29.09 -11.46 31.72
N GLU A 167 29.33 -10.70 30.65
CA GLU A 167 30.16 -9.48 30.65
C GLU A 167 29.30 -8.21 30.80
N GLY A 168 27.97 -8.37 30.81
CA GLY A 168 27.03 -7.27 30.96
C GLY A 168 26.64 -6.60 29.65
N LEU A 169 26.95 -7.21 28.50
CA LEU A 169 26.55 -6.73 27.19
C LEU A 169 25.19 -7.32 26.79
N PHE A 170 24.30 -6.45 26.32
CA PHE A 170 23.02 -6.86 25.78
C PHE A 170 23.12 -7.02 24.27
N SER A 171 22.84 -8.22 23.78
CA SER A 171 22.60 -8.50 22.36
C SER A 171 21.11 -8.74 22.13
N GLY A 172 20.64 -8.47 20.92
CA GLY A 172 19.23 -8.60 20.60
C GLY A 172 18.97 -9.02 19.16
N HIS A 173 17.79 -9.63 18.98
CA HIS A 173 17.20 -9.94 17.69
C HIS A 173 15.85 -9.25 17.57
N LEU A 174 15.64 -8.50 16.49
CA LEU A 174 14.38 -7.84 16.16
C LEU A 174 13.84 -8.38 14.83
N ASP A 175 12.67 -9.03 14.91
CA ASP A 175 11.80 -9.30 13.77
C ASP A 175 10.73 -8.18 13.70
N TYR A 176 10.92 -7.22 12.79
CA TYR A 176 9.97 -6.15 12.54
C TYR A 176 9.16 -6.37 11.26
N GLN A 177 7.88 -6.70 11.42
CA GLN A 177 6.97 -7.01 10.32
C GLN A 177 5.93 -5.90 10.14
N THR A 178 5.82 -5.40 8.91
CA THR A 178 4.75 -4.48 8.51
C THR A 178 3.82 -5.10 7.48
N SER A 179 2.54 -4.76 7.54
CA SER A 179 1.52 -5.24 6.59
C SER A 179 0.52 -4.15 6.21
N GLY A 180 -0.20 -4.38 5.11
CA GLY A 180 -1.23 -3.45 4.61
C GLY A 180 -0.63 -2.09 4.27
N TYR A 181 -1.28 -1.00 4.68
CA TYR A 181 -0.80 0.36 4.37
C TYR A 181 0.51 0.72 5.08
N HIS A 182 0.89 0.04 6.17
CA HIS A 182 2.17 0.27 6.84
C HIS A 182 3.37 -0.27 6.08
N SER A 183 3.18 -1.27 5.21
CA SER A 183 4.27 -1.81 4.39
C SER A 183 4.55 -1.00 3.13
N ILE A 184 3.59 -0.19 2.64
CA ILE A 184 3.74 0.58 1.40
C ILE A 184 4.94 1.53 1.44
N SER A 185 5.05 2.36 2.49
CA SER A 185 6.17 3.30 2.60
C SER A 185 7.51 2.59 2.80
N LYS A 186 7.54 1.49 3.55
CA LYS A 186 8.74 0.66 3.75
C LYS A 186 9.22 0.05 2.44
N LYS A 187 8.31 -0.55 1.66
CA LYS A 187 8.58 -1.06 0.32
C LYS A 187 9.08 0.05 -0.59
N SER A 188 8.42 1.21 -0.59
CA SER A 188 8.84 2.35 -1.41
C SER A 188 10.26 2.78 -1.09
N SER A 189 10.59 3.02 0.18
CA SER A 189 11.95 3.42 0.57
C SER A 189 12.99 2.36 0.23
N TYR A 190 12.71 1.09 0.53
CA TYR A 190 13.63 -0.02 0.27
C TYR A 190 13.89 -0.23 -1.24
N PHE A 191 12.84 -0.30 -2.06
CA PHE A 191 13.01 -0.53 -3.50
C PHE A 191 13.57 0.70 -4.24
N THR A 192 13.44 1.91 -3.69
CA THR A 192 14.12 3.09 -4.21
C THR A 192 15.62 3.04 -3.92
N ASN A 193 16.01 2.78 -2.67
CA ASN A 193 17.41 2.70 -2.29
C ASN A 193 17.60 1.81 -1.04
N PRO A 194 17.99 0.53 -1.21
CA PRO A 194 18.15 -0.40 -0.08
C PRO A 194 19.19 0.06 0.94
N LEU A 195 20.30 0.66 0.50
CA LEU A 195 21.37 1.10 1.40
C LEU A 195 20.94 2.29 2.26
N GLU A 196 20.31 3.28 1.63
CA GLU A 196 19.78 4.44 2.34
C GLU A 196 18.62 4.06 3.26
N TYR A 197 17.78 3.10 2.85
CA TYR A 197 16.74 2.54 3.71
C TYR A 197 17.31 1.98 5.02
N LYS A 198 18.34 1.12 4.92
CA LYS A 198 18.97 0.50 6.10
C LYS A 198 19.63 1.56 7.00
N LYS A 199 20.38 2.51 6.41
CA LYS A 199 21.00 3.62 7.13
C LYS A 199 19.97 4.48 7.88
N ASN A 200 18.86 4.83 7.22
CA ASN A 200 17.81 5.63 7.84
C ASN A 200 17.06 4.83 8.92
N TYR A 201 16.96 3.51 8.78
CA TYR A 201 16.39 2.65 9.81
C TYR A 201 17.29 2.61 11.05
N GLU A 202 18.59 2.39 10.87
CA GLU A 202 19.58 2.41 11.96
C GLU A 202 19.54 3.73 12.73
N ALA A 203 19.55 4.87 12.00
CA ALA A 203 19.46 6.19 12.61
C ALA A 203 18.13 6.47 13.34
N SER A 204 17.09 5.65 13.12
CA SER A 204 15.81 5.75 13.82
C SER A 204 15.75 4.94 15.12
N LEU A 205 16.74 4.07 15.36
CA LEU A 205 16.83 3.29 16.59
C LEU A 205 17.58 4.07 17.68
N ILE A 206 17.23 3.81 18.93
CA ILE A 206 17.79 4.50 20.11
C ILE A 206 18.67 3.53 20.89
N GLY A 207 19.95 3.87 21.07
CA GLY A 207 20.90 3.06 21.86
C GLY A 207 21.23 1.70 21.24
N VAL A 208 21.06 1.56 19.92
CA VAL A 208 21.23 0.29 19.21
C VAL A 208 22.37 0.41 18.20
N HIS A 209 23.31 -0.53 18.25
CA HIS A 209 24.30 -0.75 17.19
C HIS A 209 23.88 -1.95 16.33
N ILE A 210 23.64 -1.74 15.04
CA ILE A 210 23.19 -2.81 14.15
C ILE A 210 24.40 -3.61 13.64
N GLU A 211 24.43 -4.89 13.98
CA GLU A 211 25.42 -5.85 13.46
C GLU A 211 24.97 -6.41 12.10
N ARG A 212 23.67 -6.73 11.98
CA ARG A 212 23.10 -7.27 10.74
C ARG A 212 21.69 -6.73 10.53
N HIS A 213 21.39 -6.35 9.29
CA HIS A 213 20.04 -5.96 8.87
C HIS A 213 19.69 -6.61 7.54
N ASP A 214 18.81 -7.61 7.59
CA ASP A 214 18.28 -8.31 6.43
C ASP A 214 16.82 -7.91 6.17
N VAL A 215 16.47 -7.73 4.90
CA VAL A 215 15.09 -7.44 4.48
C VAL A 215 14.55 -8.64 3.70
N ILE A 216 13.47 -9.23 4.19
CA ILE A 216 12.79 -10.35 3.54
C ILE A 216 11.55 -9.84 2.83
N ILE A 217 11.61 -9.81 1.49
CA ILE A 217 10.50 -9.44 0.62
C ILE A 217 10.62 -10.13 -0.74
N GLU A 218 9.49 -10.65 -1.25
CA GLU A 218 9.44 -11.32 -2.54
C GLU A 218 9.42 -10.32 -3.71
N ASN A 219 8.54 -9.33 -3.65
CA ASN A 219 8.37 -8.32 -4.71
C ASN A 219 7.63 -7.06 -4.18
N LYS A 220 7.53 -6.03 -5.04
CA LYS A 220 6.91 -4.73 -4.71
C LYS A 220 5.44 -4.82 -4.27
N SER A 221 4.65 -5.72 -4.85
CA SER A 221 3.22 -5.86 -4.58
C SER A 221 2.87 -6.87 -3.48
N THR A 222 3.88 -7.43 -2.80
CA THR A 222 3.68 -8.34 -1.66
C THR A 222 3.00 -7.62 -0.49
N SER A 223 2.14 -8.32 0.26
CA SER A 223 1.35 -7.72 1.34
C SER A 223 2.14 -7.39 2.62
N GLN A 224 3.34 -7.96 2.74
CA GLN A 224 4.17 -7.88 3.93
C GLN A 224 5.59 -7.42 3.60
N PHE A 225 6.24 -6.81 4.60
CA PHE A 225 7.64 -6.40 4.57
C PHE A 225 8.25 -6.72 5.94
N LEU A 226 9.36 -7.46 5.96
CA LEU A 226 10.00 -7.94 7.18
C LEU A 226 11.46 -7.48 7.23
N ASP A 227 11.79 -6.71 8.26
CA ASP A 227 13.16 -6.43 8.67
C ASP A 227 13.58 -7.45 9.74
N LYS A 228 14.73 -8.08 9.55
CA LYS A 228 15.42 -8.92 10.54
C LYS A 228 16.70 -8.25 10.96
N ILE A 229 16.85 -7.98 12.24
CA ILE A 229 17.94 -7.15 12.75
C ILE A 229 18.59 -7.84 13.94
N ASP A 230 19.89 -8.05 13.84
CA ASP A 230 20.71 -8.41 15.00
C ASP A 230 21.47 -7.16 15.43
N PHE A 231 21.49 -6.93 16.73
CA PHE A 231 22.02 -5.68 17.26
C PHE A 231 22.59 -5.84 18.67
N ASP A 232 23.49 -4.93 19.02
CA ASP A 232 23.91 -4.70 20.39
C ASP A 232 23.15 -3.50 20.97
N LEU A 233 22.76 -3.61 22.24
CA LEU A 233 22.03 -2.58 22.96
C LEU A 233 22.96 -1.92 23.99
N GLU A 234 23.16 -0.61 23.81
CA GLU A 234 23.82 0.22 24.80
C GLU A 234 22.92 0.34 26.03
N THR A 235 23.43 -0.04 27.19
CA THR A 235 22.70 0.07 28.46
C THR A 235 23.51 0.85 29.48
N GLU A 236 22.81 1.60 30.32
CA GLU A 236 23.40 2.31 31.46
C GLU A 236 23.27 1.44 32.71
N LEU A 237 24.39 1.23 33.40
CA LEU A 237 24.42 0.62 34.72
C LEU A 237 24.31 1.75 35.77
N ILE A 238 23.22 1.77 36.52
CA ILE A 238 22.98 2.77 37.57
C ILE A 238 22.72 2.02 38.87
N GLN A 239 23.56 2.23 39.89
CA GLN A 239 23.44 1.57 41.21
C GLN A 239 23.36 0.04 41.13
N ASP A 240 24.20 -0.57 40.28
CA ASP A 240 24.25 -2.03 40.03
C ASP A 240 22.97 -2.62 39.37
N GLU A 241 22.09 -1.77 38.83
CA GLU A 241 20.92 -2.18 38.04
C GLU A 241 21.07 -1.76 36.56
N TYR A 242 20.71 -2.67 35.66
CA TYR A 242 20.63 -2.37 34.23
C TYR A 242 19.28 -1.74 33.89
N TYR A 243 19.30 -0.54 33.32
CA TYR A 243 18.10 0.13 32.82
C TYR A 243 17.96 -0.10 31.33
N ILE A 244 16.89 -0.80 30.93
CA ILE A 244 16.59 -1.10 29.54
C ILE A 244 15.35 -0.31 29.12
N ASN A 245 15.45 0.43 28.02
CA ASN A 245 14.29 0.95 27.34
C ASN A 245 13.75 -0.12 26.37
N PRO A 246 12.57 -0.72 26.63
CA PRO A 246 11.98 -1.74 25.76
C PRO A 246 11.58 -1.19 24.37
N PHE A 247 11.56 0.13 24.21
CA PHE A 247 11.19 0.79 22.96
C PHE A 247 12.44 1.24 22.21
N LEU A 248 12.91 0.39 21.28
CA LEU A 248 14.06 0.69 20.42
C LEU A 248 13.79 1.81 19.41
N SER A 249 12.53 2.24 19.25
CA SER A 249 12.13 3.35 18.36
C SER A 249 10.92 4.08 18.92
N THR A 250 10.75 5.36 18.58
CA THR A 250 9.57 6.14 18.92
C THR A 250 8.38 5.73 18.04
N PHE A 251 7.22 5.43 18.66
CA PHE A 251 5.99 5.16 17.89
C PHE A 251 5.31 6.43 17.39
N PHE A 252 5.48 7.54 18.13
CA PHE A 252 4.98 8.86 17.79
C PHE A 252 6.03 9.89 18.17
N ASP A 253 6.52 10.65 17.21
CA ASP A 253 7.47 11.75 17.51
C ASP A 253 6.77 12.90 18.23
N ASN A 254 5.49 13.13 17.90
CA ASN A 254 4.65 14.16 18.49
C ASN A 254 3.17 13.74 18.45
N ASN A 255 2.36 14.29 19.36
CA ASN A 255 0.91 14.07 19.32
C ASN A 255 0.30 14.71 18.05
N PRO A 256 -0.30 13.92 17.14
CA PRO A 256 -0.92 14.47 15.92
C PRO A 256 -2.24 15.20 16.21
N LEU A 257 -2.83 15.02 17.40
CA LEU A 257 -4.09 15.61 17.82
C LEU A 257 -3.85 16.84 18.68
N LYS A 258 -3.42 17.94 18.05
CA LYS A 258 -3.05 19.18 18.74
C LYS A 258 -4.22 20.02 19.25
N LEU A 259 -5.40 19.86 18.67
CA LEU A 259 -6.59 20.65 19.03
C LEU A 259 -7.30 20.04 20.24
N GLN A 260 -7.65 20.88 21.22
CA GLN A 260 -8.42 20.47 22.40
C GLN A 260 -9.86 20.08 22.05
N THR A 261 -10.48 20.77 21.07
CA THR A 261 -11.85 20.52 20.61
C THR A 261 -11.91 20.44 19.10
N ARG A 262 -12.86 19.67 18.56
CA ARG A 262 -13.03 19.46 17.12
C ARG A 262 -14.50 19.48 16.73
N SER A 263 -14.79 20.14 15.60
CA SER A 263 -16.12 20.14 14.99
C SER A 263 -16.33 18.99 13.99
N TYR A 264 -15.25 18.31 13.59
CA TYR A 264 -15.27 17.21 12.62
C TYR A 264 -14.60 15.95 13.19
N PRO A 265 -15.08 14.76 12.82
CA PRO A 265 -14.47 13.50 13.24
C PRO A 265 -13.07 13.34 12.62
N ILE A 266 -12.22 12.57 13.30
CA ILE A 266 -10.91 12.18 12.76
C ILE A 266 -11.13 10.95 11.89
N ASP A 267 -10.61 11.01 10.67
CA ASP A 267 -10.54 9.84 9.81
C ASP A 267 -9.07 9.51 9.50
N PHE A 268 -8.61 8.38 10.03
CA PHE A 268 -7.25 7.85 9.81
C PHE A 268 -7.11 7.10 8.47
N GLY A 269 -8.19 6.95 7.72
CA GLY A 269 -8.34 6.23 6.45
C GLY A 269 -8.41 4.71 6.59
N TYR A 270 -7.63 4.12 7.50
CA TYR A 270 -7.61 2.68 7.74
C TYR A 270 -7.34 2.33 9.20
N PRO A 271 -7.82 1.17 9.70
CA PRO A 271 -7.48 0.66 11.01
C PRO A 271 -5.98 0.39 11.15
N ARG A 272 -5.37 0.89 12.23
CA ARG A 272 -3.93 0.78 12.51
C ARG A 272 -3.73 -0.09 13.73
N HIS A 273 -2.93 -1.15 13.59
CA HIS A 273 -2.59 -2.05 14.68
C HIS A 273 -1.09 -2.01 14.94
N LEU A 274 -0.74 -1.94 16.22
CA LEU A 274 0.64 -2.03 16.69
C LEU A 274 0.72 -3.14 17.73
N PHE A 275 1.66 -4.04 17.55
CA PHE A 275 1.97 -5.09 18.50
C PHE A 275 3.46 -5.04 18.83
N LEU A 276 3.77 -5.13 20.12
CA LEU A 276 5.12 -5.21 20.63
C LEU A 276 5.20 -6.44 21.53
N PHE A 277 6.11 -7.34 21.19
CA PHE A 277 6.46 -8.53 21.95
C PHE A 277 7.93 -8.41 22.31
N ILE A 278 8.23 -8.57 23.60
CA ILE A 278 9.57 -8.55 24.19
C ILE A 278 9.63 -9.74 25.14
#